data_AF-A0A3S0CM71-F1
#
_entry.id   AF-A0A3S0CM71-F1
#
_cell.length_a   1.000
_cell.length_b   1.000
_cell.length_c   1.000
_cell.angle_alpha   90.00
_cell.angle_beta   90.00
_cell.angle_gamma   90.00
#
_symmetry.space_group_name_H-M   'P 1'
#
loop_
_entity.id
_entity.type
_entity.pdbx_description
1 polymer ?
#
loop_
_entity_poly.entity_id
_entity_poly.type
_entity_poly.pdbx_seq_one_letter_code
_entity_poly.pdbx_strand_id
1 'polypeptide(L)'
;MTAFWIAAGLLTALVLALISRPLLRQRQANHASRKALNTAIYRDQMAELERDLASGALSAADHATARDELERRILEDLADDGAEAVAEPRRLPRTAIALGLALPATAVLLYLVLGAPAALNPAALQADSGAAPTQAEVEKMVATLAAKLEKEPDNPKGWVMLGRSYKVMGRLDEAAHAFEKAGPVMETE
;
A
#
# COMPACT_ATOMS: atom_id res chain seq x y z
N MET A 1 -13.03 8.00 -7.10
CA MET A 1 -11.96 7.13 -7.65
C MET A 1 -10.55 7.69 -7.41
N THR A 2 -10.29 8.99 -7.57
CA THR A 2 -8.96 9.61 -7.39
C THR A 2 -8.45 9.62 -5.94
N ALA A 3 -9.34 9.80 -4.95
CA ALA A 3 -8.96 9.84 -3.53
C ALA A 3 -8.31 8.54 -3.03
N PHE A 4 -8.75 7.38 -3.54
CA PHE A 4 -8.15 6.08 -3.23
C PHE A 4 -6.70 6.00 -3.73
N TRP A 5 -6.45 6.41 -4.97
CA TRP A 5 -5.10 6.41 -5.56
C TRP A 5 -4.14 7.37 -4.84
N ILE A 6 -4.64 8.53 -4.40
CA ILE A 6 -3.87 9.48 -3.60
C ILE A 6 -3.50 8.87 -2.24
N ALA A 7 -4.46 8.26 -1.55
CA ALA A 7 -4.23 7.62 -0.26
C ALA A 7 -3.26 6.44 -0.36
N ALA A 8 -3.42 5.58 -1.38
CA ALA A 8 -2.53 4.45 -1.65
C ALA A 8 -1.10 4.91 -1.99
N GLY A 9 -0.96 5.96 -2.80
CA GLY A 9 0.33 6.56 -3.13
C GLY A 9 1.05 7.15 -1.91
N LEU A 10 0.32 7.90 -1.06
CA LEU A 10 0.84 8.48 0.18
C LEU A 10 1.33 7.42 1.18
N LEU A 11 0.54 6.37 1.39
CA LEU A 11 0.92 5.25 2.27
C LEU A 11 2.17 4.54 1.77
N THR A 12 2.26 4.30 0.46
CA THR A 12 3.44 3.66 -0.16
C THR A 12 4.69 4.52 0.00
N ALA A 13 4.58 5.83 -0.27
CA ALA A 13 5.67 6.78 -0.09
C ALA A 13 6.14 6.85 1.38
N LEU A 14 5.20 6.84 2.32
CA LEU A 14 5.50 6.84 3.76
C LEU A 14 6.26 5.57 4.19
N VAL A 15 5.84 4.40 3.72
CA VAL A 15 6.52 3.12 4.00
C VAL A 15 7.92 3.11 3.39
N LEU A 16 8.08 3.57 2.14
CA LEU A 16 9.39 3.71 1.51
C LEU A 16 10.30 4.70 2.26
N ALA A 17 9.76 5.80 2.76
CA ALA A 17 10.50 6.77 3.58
C ALA A 17 10.94 6.15 4.93
N LEU A 18 10.04 5.42 5.59
CA LEU A 18 10.34 4.74 6.86
C LEU A 18 11.37 3.63 6.71
N ILE A 19 11.34 2.87 5.60
CA ILE A 19 12.31 1.80 5.32
C ILE A 19 13.64 2.37 4.82
N SER A 20 13.63 3.42 4.00
CA SER A 20 14.88 4.03 3.49
C SER A 20 15.70 4.66 4.60
N ARG A 21 15.07 5.29 5.60
CA ARG A 21 15.76 5.97 6.71
C ARG A 21 16.74 5.07 7.49
N PRO A 22 16.38 3.88 8.01
CA PRO A 22 17.32 3.01 8.73
C PRO A 22 18.43 2.48 7.82
N LEU A 23 18.12 2.14 6.56
CA LEU A 23 19.13 1.67 5.61
C LEU A 23 20.16 2.76 5.25
N LEU A 24 19.72 4.02 5.15
CA LEU A 24 20.61 5.15 4.92
C LEU A 24 21.43 5.48 6.18
N ARG A 25 20.81 5.42 7.37
CA ARG A 25 21.47 5.73 8.64
C ARG A 25 22.54 4.70 9.01
N GLN A 26 22.31 3.41 8.74
CA GLN A 26 23.27 2.34 9.02
C GLN A 26 24.53 2.43 8.13
N ARG A 27 24.36 2.80 6.86
CA ARG A 27 25.50 3.05 5.94
C ARG A 27 26.35 4.24 6.39
N GLN A 28 25.72 5.35 6.76
CA GLN A 28 26.44 6.53 7.25
C GLN A 28 27.19 6.25 8.55
N ALA A 29 26.57 5.51 9.47
CA ALA A 29 27.23 5.10 10.72
C ALA A 29 28.46 4.21 10.45
N ASN A 30 28.37 3.26 9.51
CA ASN A 30 29.51 2.38 9.16
C ASN A 30 30.67 3.14 8.49
N HIS A 31 30.40 4.12 7.62
CA HIS A 31 31.46 4.97 7.05
C HIS A 31 32.08 5.89 8.10
N ALA A 32 31.26 6.54 8.94
CA ALA A 32 31.77 7.40 10.00
C ALA A 32 32.63 6.62 11.01
N SER A 33 32.24 5.39 11.34
CA SER A 33 33.01 4.52 12.24
C SER A 33 34.34 4.06 11.62
N ARG A 34 34.38 3.72 10.33
CA ARG A 34 35.63 3.35 9.63
C ARG A 34 36.59 4.54 9.56
N LYS A 35 36.11 5.72 9.19
CA LYS A 35 36.93 6.94 9.14
C LYS A 35 37.51 7.31 10.52
N ALA A 36 36.71 7.18 11.58
CA ALA A 36 37.16 7.45 12.94
C ALA A 36 38.23 6.45 13.40
N LEU A 37 38.08 5.16 13.06
CA LEU A 37 39.06 4.12 13.37
C LEU A 37 40.39 4.33 12.62
N ASN A 38 40.34 4.59 11.32
CA ASN A 38 41.54 4.83 10.50
C ASN A 38 42.30 6.07 11.00
N THR A 39 41.60 7.15 11.32
CA THR A 39 42.21 8.40 11.83
C THR A 39 42.94 8.18 13.15
N ALA A 40 42.38 7.36 14.06
CA ALA A 40 43.01 7.05 15.34
C ALA A 40 44.32 6.28 15.14
N ILE A 41 44.35 5.34 14.19
CA ILE A 41 45.54 4.54 13.85
C ILE A 41 46.67 5.43 13.30
N TYR A 42 46.39 6.32 12.34
CA TYR A 42 47.44 7.19 11.79
C TYR A 42 48.01 8.16 12.84
N ARG A 43 47.16 8.65 13.75
CA ARG A 43 47.61 9.51 14.85
C ARG A 43 48.57 8.78 15.79
N ASP A 44 48.29 7.51 16.07
CA ASP A 44 49.14 6.68 16.93
C ASP A 44 50.48 6.36 16.24
N GLN A 45 50.46 6.04 14.95
CA GLN A 45 51.69 5.82 14.16
C GLN A 45 52.59 7.06 14.09
N MET A 46 52.01 8.26 13.96
CA MET A 46 52.80 9.49 14.04
C MET A 46 53.43 9.69 15.42
N ALA A 47 52.69 9.42 16.50
CA ALA A 47 53.21 9.53 17.85
C ALA A 47 54.26 8.46 18.17
N GLU A 48 54.21 7.31 17.49
CA GLU A 48 55.24 6.26 17.56
C GLU A 48 56.52 6.69 16.85
N LEU A 49 56.42 7.20 15.62
CA LEU A 49 57.57 7.76 14.88
C LEU A 49 58.30 8.87 15.68
N GLU A 50 57.55 9.76 16.31
CA GLU A 50 58.13 10.81 17.17
C GLU A 50 58.85 10.23 18.40
N ARG A 51 58.29 9.18 19.02
CA ARG A 51 58.92 8.48 20.15
C ARG A 51 60.20 7.74 19.74
N ASP A 52 60.21 7.14 18.56
CA ASP A 52 61.37 6.42 18.05
C ASP A 52 62.51 7.37 17.68
N LEU A 53 62.18 8.55 17.15
CA LEU A 53 63.16 9.62 16.95
C LEU A 53 63.70 10.15 18.28
N ALA A 54 62.83 10.40 19.26
CA ALA A 54 63.21 10.93 20.57
C ALA A 54 64.06 9.95 21.39
N SER A 55 63.80 8.65 21.26
CA SER A 55 64.58 7.58 21.89
C SER A 55 65.88 7.25 21.16
N GLY A 56 66.11 7.84 19.97
CA GLY A 56 67.26 7.56 19.11
C GLY A 56 67.21 6.18 18.43
N ALA A 57 66.07 5.49 18.48
CA ALA A 57 65.84 4.25 17.75
C ALA A 57 65.78 4.48 16.23
N LEU A 58 65.35 5.68 15.81
CA LEU A 58 65.24 6.09 14.41
C LEU A 58 66.13 7.31 14.13
N SER A 59 66.84 7.31 13.00
CA SER A 59 67.61 8.49 12.58
C SER A 59 66.69 9.60 12.08
N ALA A 60 67.13 10.86 12.13
CA ALA A 60 66.34 11.99 11.64
C ALA A 60 66.01 11.90 10.13
N ALA A 61 66.90 11.28 9.35
CA ALA A 61 66.68 11.05 7.93
C ALA A 61 65.62 9.97 7.70
N ASP A 62 65.71 8.85 8.42
CA ASP A 62 64.74 7.75 8.30
C ASP A 62 63.34 8.18 8.81
N HIS A 63 63.28 8.99 9.86
CA HIS A 63 62.03 9.59 10.34
C HIS A 63 61.36 10.46 9.28
N ALA A 64 62.13 11.32 8.60
CA ALA A 64 61.60 12.16 7.54
C ALA A 64 61.04 11.34 6.37
N THR A 65 61.73 10.28 5.96
CA THR A 65 61.26 9.36 4.92
C THR A 65 60.02 8.59 5.34
N ALA A 66 59.99 8.04 6.56
CA ALA A 66 58.85 7.28 7.06
C ALA A 66 57.60 8.16 7.21
N ARG A 67 57.79 9.42 7.61
CA ARG A 67 56.70 10.40 7.68
C ARG A 67 56.14 10.73 6.29
N ASP A 68 56.99 10.95 5.30
CA ASP A 68 56.57 11.27 3.92
C ASP A 68 55.76 10.12 3.31
N GLU A 69 56.20 8.87 3.52
CA GLU A 69 55.47 7.67 3.09
C GLU A 69 54.11 7.55 3.79
N LEU A 70 54.05 7.84 5.11
CA LEU A 70 52.80 7.81 5.86
C LEU A 70 51.82 8.90 5.40
N GLU A 71 52.30 10.11 5.13
CA GLU A 71 51.49 11.20 4.59
C GLU A 71 50.93 10.84 3.20
N ARG A 72 51.75 10.25 2.33
CA ARG A 72 51.32 9.76 1.02
C ARG A 72 50.25 8.68 1.13
N ARG A 73 50.43 7.71 2.03
CA ARG A 73 49.46 6.64 2.27
C ARG A 73 48.12 7.17 2.78
N ILE A 74 48.14 8.18 3.66
CA ILE A 74 46.92 8.86 4.12
C ILE A 74 46.19 9.53 2.96
N LEU A 75 46.91 10.17 2.04
CA LEU A 75 46.31 10.79 0.86
C LEU A 75 45.70 9.76 -0.11
N GLU A 76 46.37 8.61 -0.29
CA GLU A 76 45.85 7.48 -1.09
C GLU A 76 44.59 6.86 -0.45
N ASP A 77 44.60 6.57 0.86
CA ASP A 77 43.45 6.03 1.58
C ASP A 77 42.25 7.00 1.59
N LEU A 78 42.48 8.32 1.69
CA LEU A 78 41.43 9.34 1.58
C LEU A 78 40.87 9.47 0.15
N ALA A 79 41.70 9.24 -0.88
CA ALA A 79 41.26 9.21 -2.27
C ALA A 79 40.40 7.99 -2.57
N ASP A 80 40.77 6.82 -2.04
CA ASP A 80 40.00 5.58 -2.15
C ASP A 80 38.66 5.66 -1.39
N ASP A 81 38.63 6.21 -0.17
CA ASP A 81 37.38 6.48 0.57
C ASP A 81 36.44 7.43 -0.22
N GLY A 82 37.00 8.41 -0.93
CA GLY A 82 36.27 9.32 -1.82
C GLY A 82 35.77 8.65 -3.09
N ALA A 83 36.52 7.71 -3.65
CA ALA A 83 36.15 6.93 -4.82
C ALA A 83 35.05 5.91 -4.49
N GLU A 84 35.13 5.22 -3.34
CA GLU A 84 34.06 4.33 -2.83
C GLU A 84 32.75 5.08 -2.57
N ALA A 85 32.83 6.35 -2.14
CA ALA A 85 31.65 7.19 -1.93
C ALA A 85 30.92 7.55 -3.24
N VAL A 86 31.60 7.48 -4.40
CA VAL A 86 31.07 7.88 -5.71
C VAL A 86 30.80 6.68 -6.62
N ALA A 87 31.44 5.52 -6.41
CA ALA A 87 31.42 4.42 -7.37
C ALA A 87 31.26 3.03 -6.74
N GLU A 88 30.09 2.71 -6.19
CA GLU A 88 29.61 1.33 -6.12
C GLU A 88 28.18 1.32 -6.67
N PRO A 89 27.91 0.72 -7.85
CA PRO A 89 26.55 0.53 -8.31
C PRO A 89 25.86 -0.32 -7.26
N ARG A 90 24.93 0.31 -6.53
CA ARG A 90 24.20 -0.23 -5.39
C ARG A 90 23.51 -1.53 -5.80
N ARG A 91 24.22 -2.66 -5.76
CA ARG A 91 23.65 -3.98 -5.99
C ARG A 91 22.62 -4.14 -4.89
N LEU A 92 21.34 -4.05 -5.23
CA LEU A 92 20.30 -4.34 -4.26
C LEU A 92 20.58 -5.76 -3.76
N PRO A 93 20.67 -5.97 -2.43
CA PRO A 93 20.86 -7.31 -1.92
C PRO A 93 19.71 -8.17 -2.47
N ARG A 94 20.01 -9.40 -2.91
CA ARG A 94 19.01 -10.28 -3.53
C ARG A 94 17.74 -10.41 -2.68
N THR A 95 17.87 -10.27 -1.36
CA THR A 95 16.78 -10.19 -0.39
C THR A 95 15.87 -8.98 -0.58
N ALA A 96 16.40 -7.79 -0.90
CA ALA A 96 15.60 -6.59 -1.19
C ALA A 96 14.83 -6.71 -2.51
N ILE A 97 15.42 -7.36 -3.53
CA ILE A 97 14.71 -7.65 -4.78
C ILE A 97 13.61 -8.69 -4.53
N ALA A 98 13.95 -9.78 -3.82
CA ALA A 98 13.00 -10.82 -3.47
C ALA A 98 11.82 -10.27 -2.65
N LEU A 99 12.10 -9.42 -1.65
CA LEU A 99 11.06 -8.80 -0.83
C LEU A 99 10.24 -7.78 -1.64
N GLY A 100 10.90 -6.99 -2.50
CA GLY A 100 10.26 -6.02 -3.38
C GLY A 100 9.33 -6.64 -4.43
N LEU A 101 9.56 -7.90 -4.82
CA LEU A 101 8.68 -8.67 -5.71
C LEU A 101 7.65 -9.50 -4.94
N ALA A 102 8.06 -10.15 -3.85
CA ALA A 102 7.19 -11.02 -3.08
C ALA A 102 6.04 -10.24 -2.44
N LEU A 103 6.30 -9.08 -1.83
CA LEU A 103 5.27 -8.29 -1.16
C LEU A 103 4.11 -7.89 -2.10
N PRO A 104 4.34 -7.27 -3.27
CA PRO A 104 3.26 -6.95 -4.20
C PRO A 104 2.64 -8.21 -4.83
N ALA A 105 3.41 -9.26 -5.13
CA ALA A 105 2.86 -10.50 -5.67
C ALA A 105 1.90 -11.18 -4.66
N THR A 106 2.27 -11.22 -3.39
CA THR A 106 1.42 -11.74 -2.32
C THR A 106 0.18 -10.87 -2.12
N ALA A 107 0.30 -9.54 -2.19
CA ALA A 107 -0.85 -8.65 -2.13
C ALA A 107 -1.85 -8.88 -3.28
N VAL A 108 -1.35 -9.06 -4.51
CA VAL A 108 -2.18 -9.41 -5.67
C VAL A 108 -2.83 -10.78 -5.50
N LEU A 109 -2.07 -11.79 -5.06
CA LEU A 109 -2.60 -13.14 -4.83
C LEU A 109 -3.71 -13.13 -3.77
N LEU A 110 -3.49 -12.46 -2.64
CA LEU A 110 -4.50 -12.32 -1.59
C LEU A 110 -5.73 -11.56 -2.08
N TYR A 111 -5.56 -10.51 -2.88
CA TYR A 111 -6.70 -9.81 -3.48
C TYR A 111 -7.51 -10.70 -4.42
N LEU A 112 -6.86 -11.55 -5.21
CA LEU A 112 -7.56 -12.49 -6.09
C LEU A 112 -8.30 -13.60 -5.33
N VAL A 113 -7.78 -14.05 -4.19
CA VAL A 113 -8.38 -15.14 -3.39
C VAL A 113 -9.45 -14.63 -2.42
N LEU A 114 -9.23 -13.48 -1.77
CA LEU A 114 -10.10 -12.95 -0.71
C LEU A 114 -10.96 -11.77 -1.15
N GLY A 115 -10.56 -11.09 -2.23
CA GLY A 115 -11.25 -9.91 -2.73
C GLY A 115 -12.39 -10.24 -3.68
N ALA A 116 -13.10 -9.20 -4.10
CA ALA A 116 -14.16 -9.26 -5.12
C ALA A 116 -13.63 -8.67 -6.44
N PRO A 117 -12.87 -9.43 -7.26
CA PRO A 117 -12.33 -8.93 -8.53
C PRO A 117 -13.44 -8.51 -9.50
N ALA A 118 -14.64 -9.07 -9.36
CA ALA A 118 -15.83 -8.68 -10.11
C ALA A 118 -16.33 -7.26 -9.78
N ALA A 119 -16.02 -6.70 -8.60
CA ALA A 119 -16.38 -5.33 -8.23
C ALA A 119 -15.53 -4.28 -8.97
N LEU A 120 -14.42 -4.70 -9.60
CA LEU A 120 -13.63 -3.87 -10.51
C LEU A 120 -14.16 -3.90 -11.95
N ASN A 121 -15.15 -4.75 -12.24
CA ASN A 121 -15.75 -4.79 -13.56
C ASN A 121 -16.78 -3.65 -13.69
N PRO A 122 -16.56 -2.65 -14.57
CA PRO A 122 -17.52 -1.56 -14.76
C PRO A 122 -18.89 -2.07 -15.26
N ALA A 123 -18.98 -3.28 -15.81
CA ALA A 123 -20.24 -3.92 -16.18
C ALA A 123 -21.05 -4.42 -14.96
N ALA A 124 -20.38 -4.84 -13.88
CA ALA A 124 -21.05 -5.28 -12.65
C ALA A 124 -21.59 -4.09 -11.83
N LEU A 125 -20.88 -2.95 -11.87
CA LEU A 125 -21.36 -1.68 -11.30
C LEU A 125 -22.55 -1.10 -12.08
N GLN A 126 -22.65 -1.37 -13.38
CA GLN A 126 -23.79 -0.94 -14.21
C GLN A 126 -25.03 -1.81 -14.00
N ALA A 127 -24.88 -3.08 -13.62
CA ALA A 127 -26.02 -3.94 -13.27
C ALA A 127 -26.77 -3.46 -12.01
N ASP A 128 -26.07 -2.78 -11.09
CA ASP A 128 -26.64 -2.18 -9.88
C ASP A 128 -26.91 -0.66 -10.05
N SER A 129 -26.48 -0.08 -11.17
CA SER A 129 -26.78 1.30 -11.59
C SER A 129 -27.89 1.33 -12.65
N GLY A 130 -28.86 0.42 -12.56
CA GLY A 130 -30.19 0.73 -13.09
C GLY A 130 -30.70 1.90 -12.25
N ALA A 131 -30.93 3.06 -12.88
CA ALA A 131 -31.54 4.19 -12.20
C ALA A 131 -32.66 3.68 -11.29
N ALA A 132 -32.64 4.02 -10.00
CA ALA A 132 -33.74 3.68 -9.11
C ALA A 132 -35.03 4.11 -9.82
N PRO A 133 -35.96 3.19 -10.09
CA PRO A 133 -37.10 3.48 -10.93
C PRO A 133 -37.80 4.71 -10.37
N THR A 134 -38.08 5.67 -11.25
CA THR A 134 -38.77 6.89 -10.84
C THR A 134 -40.12 6.52 -10.22
N GLN A 135 -40.66 7.37 -9.34
CA GLN A 135 -41.95 7.10 -8.71
C GLN A 135 -43.04 6.78 -9.75
N ALA A 136 -43.03 7.44 -10.91
CA ALA A 136 -43.95 7.18 -12.02
C ALA A 136 -43.76 5.79 -12.66
N GLU A 137 -42.53 5.28 -12.74
CA GLU A 137 -42.25 3.93 -13.24
C GLU A 137 -42.72 2.86 -12.25
N VAL A 138 -42.50 3.09 -10.96
CA VAL A 138 -43.02 2.21 -9.88
C VAL A 138 -44.54 2.17 -9.92
N GLU A 139 -45.21 3.32 -10.06
CA GLU A 139 -46.67 3.41 -10.19
C GLU A 139 -47.18 2.64 -11.41
N LYS A 140 -46.51 2.77 -12.56
CA LYS A 140 -46.87 2.05 -13.79
C LYS A 140 -46.69 0.54 -13.66
N MET A 141 -45.61 0.10 -13.00
CA MET A 141 -45.38 -1.32 -12.72
C MET A 141 -46.48 -1.90 -11.82
N VAL A 142 -46.86 -1.16 -10.77
CA VAL A 142 -47.92 -1.58 -9.84
C VAL A 142 -49.28 -1.60 -10.55
N ALA A 143 -49.60 -0.61 -11.39
CA ALA A 143 -50.82 -0.60 -12.19
C ALA A 143 -50.89 -1.78 -13.18
N THR A 144 -49.77 -2.15 -13.78
CA THR A 144 -49.68 -3.31 -14.68
C THR A 144 -49.91 -4.61 -13.91
N LEU A 145 -49.34 -4.73 -12.71
CA LEU A 145 -49.57 -5.87 -11.83
C LEU A 145 -51.03 -5.98 -11.40
N ALA A 146 -51.67 -4.86 -11.05
CA ALA A 146 -53.09 -4.82 -10.69
C ALA A 146 -53.97 -5.30 -11.86
N ALA A 147 -53.75 -4.77 -13.07
CA ALA A 147 -54.51 -5.15 -14.26
C ALA A 147 -54.32 -6.63 -14.64
N LYS A 148 -53.16 -7.21 -14.34
CA LYS A 148 -52.91 -8.65 -14.55
C LYS A 148 -53.67 -9.49 -13.52
N LEU A 149 -53.65 -9.10 -12.25
CA LEU A 149 -54.34 -9.82 -11.18
C LEU A 149 -55.87 -9.73 -11.31
N GLU A 150 -56.40 -8.67 -11.91
CA GLU A 150 -57.83 -8.61 -12.28
C GLU A 150 -58.22 -9.64 -13.35
N LYS A 151 -57.29 -9.97 -14.26
CA LYS A 151 -57.50 -11.00 -15.29
C LYS A 151 -57.23 -12.41 -14.78
N GLU A 152 -56.35 -12.55 -13.80
CA GLU A 152 -55.98 -13.81 -13.15
C GLU A 152 -56.28 -13.74 -11.64
N PRO A 153 -57.57 -13.80 -11.24
CA PRO A 153 -57.97 -13.58 -9.85
C PRO A 153 -57.51 -14.69 -8.89
N ASP A 154 -57.15 -15.87 -9.41
CA ASP A 154 -56.72 -17.06 -8.66
C ASP A 154 -55.21 -17.01 -8.26
N ASN A 155 -54.74 -15.83 -7.84
CA ASN A 155 -53.36 -15.63 -7.39
C ASN A 155 -53.30 -14.84 -6.08
N PRO A 156 -53.59 -15.50 -4.94
CA PRO A 156 -53.63 -14.83 -3.64
C PRO A 156 -52.27 -14.26 -3.20
N LYS A 157 -51.14 -14.90 -3.57
CA LYS A 157 -49.79 -14.36 -3.31
C LYS A 157 -49.54 -13.05 -4.09
N GLY A 158 -50.04 -12.96 -5.31
CA GLY A 158 -49.99 -11.74 -6.12
C GLY A 158 -50.78 -10.59 -5.50
N TRP A 159 -51.95 -10.87 -4.95
CA TRP A 159 -52.76 -9.89 -4.21
C TRP A 159 -52.07 -9.38 -2.94
N VAL A 160 -51.39 -10.25 -2.16
CA VAL A 160 -50.56 -9.81 -1.01
C VAL A 160 -49.42 -8.89 -1.45
N MET A 161 -48.74 -9.22 -2.54
CA MET A 161 -47.64 -8.40 -3.08
C MET A 161 -48.13 -7.03 -3.57
N LEU A 162 -49.32 -6.99 -4.18
CA LEU A 162 -49.97 -5.76 -4.61
C LEU A 162 -50.35 -4.88 -3.41
N GLY A 163 -50.96 -5.46 -2.37
CA GLY A 163 -51.32 -4.73 -1.15
C GLY A 163 -50.11 -4.14 -0.42
N ARG A 164 -49.00 -4.89 -0.33
CA ARG A 164 -47.72 -4.37 0.22
C ARG A 164 -47.16 -3.21 -0.60
N SER A 165 -47.22 -3.31 -1.92
CA SER A 165 -46.78 -2.24 -2.83
C SER A 165 -47.59 -0.97 -2.63
N TYR A 166 -48.92 -1.07 -2.56
CA TYR A 166 -49.80 0.08 -2.30
C TYR A 166 -49.54 0.71 -0.92
N LYS A 167 -49.31 -0.10 0.12
CA LYS A 167 -48.96 0.38 1.47
C LYS A 167 -47.67 1.20 1.48
N VAL A 168 -46.63 0.75 0.79
CA VAL A 168 -45.35 1.49 0.69
C VAL A 168 -45.52 2.83 -0.04
N MET A 169 -46.46 2.91 -1.00
CA MET A 169 -46.80 4.15 -1.71
C MET A 169 -47.81 5.04 -0.96
N GLY A 170 -48.24 4.67 0.26
CA GLY A 170 -49.22 5.45 1.05
C GLY A 170 -50.68 5.32 0.60
N ARG A 171 -50.97 4.41 -0.34
CA ARG A 171 -52.30 4.15 -0.91
C ARG A 171 -53.07 3.13 -0.07
N LEU A 172 -53.48 3.54 1.12
CA LEU A 172 -53.99 2.61 2.15
C LEU A 172 -55.34 1.96 1.78
N ASP A 173 -56.25 2.68 1.12
CA ASP A 173 -57.56 2.15 0.71
C ASP A 173 -57.43 1.03 -0.33
N GLU A 174 -56.52 1.22 -1.29
CA GLU A 174 -56.26 0.26 -2.36
C GLU A 174 -55.45 -0.94 -1.86
N ALA A 175 -54.60 -0.73 -0.85
CA ALA A 175 -53.96 -1.81 -0.14
C ALA A 175 -54.99 -2.69 0.59
N ALA A 176 -55.99 -2.10 1.25
CA ALA A 176 -57.05 -2.83 1.94
C ALA A 176 -57.83 -3.73 0.97
N HIS A 177 -58.29 -3.18 -0.16
CA HIS A 177 -58.97 -3.97 -1.20
C HIS A 177 -58.11 -5.08 -1.80
N ALA A 178 -56.80 -4.84 -1.98
CA ALA A 178 -55.89 -5.89 -2.45
C ALA A 178 -55.73 -7.02 -1.41
N PHE A 179 -55.68 -6.69 -0.12
CA PHE A 179 -55.62 -7.70 0.95
C PHE A 179 -56.94 -8.46 1.12
N GLU A 180 -58.09 -7.83 0.93
CA GLU A 180 -59.40 -8.51 0.92
C GLU A 180 -59.45 -9.59 -0.18
N LYS A 181 -58.94 -9.27 -1.37
CA LYS A 181 -58.84 -10.21 -2.50
C LYS A 181 -57.78 -11.30 -2.29
N ALA A 182 -56.80 -11.07 -1.42
CA ALA A 182 -55.77 -12.06 -1.10
C ALA A 182 -56.31 -13.23 -0.25
N GLY A 183 -57.46 -13.05 0.43
CA GLY A 183 -58.19 -14.12 1.10
C GLY A 183 -57.33 -15.01 2.01
N PRO A 184 -57.63 -16.32 2.12
CA PRO A 184 -57.21 -17.19 3.24
C PRO A 184 -55.70 -17.49 3.32
N VAL A 185 -54.86 -16.95 2.43
CA VAL A 185 -53.39 -17.10 2.53
C VAL A 185 -52.81 -16.33 3.72
N MET A 186 -53.54 -15.34 4.27
CA MET A 186 -53.13 -14.64 5.51
C MET A 186 -53.59 -15.34 6.80
N GLU A 187 -54.45 -16.37 6.74
CA GLU A 187 -54.87 -17.15 7.91
C GLU A 187 -53.97 -18.37 8.18
N THR A 188 -53.05 -18.70 7.26
CA THR A 188 -52.22 -19.91 7.32
C THR A 188 -50.75 -19.68 7.71
N GLU A 189 -50.36 -18.49 8.20
CA GLU A 189 -49.09 -18.28 8.92
C GLU A 189 -49.28 -17.55 10.25
#